data_AF-A0AA38IKM2-F1
#
_entry.id   AF-A0AA38IKM2-F1
#
_cell.length_a   1.000
_cell.length_b   1.000
_cell.length_c   1.000
_cell.angle_alpha   90.00
_cell.angle_beta   90.00
_cell.angle_gamma   90.00
#
_symmetry.space_group_name_H-M   'P 1'
#
loop_
_entity.id
_entity.type
_entity.pdbx_description
1 polymer ?
#
loop_
_entity_poly.entity_id
_entity_poly.type
_entity_poly.pdbx_seq_one_letter_code
_entity_poly.pdbx_strand_id
1 'polypeptide(L)'
;MLGRFTYKEFLFVSAILKSLCKEFLSVNVSAILYLMNYEKYGRSTASAQYFLQLAGYLGIPVIAWNADNSGLERRASQSSLQLQLAPSLEHQTAAMLSILERYKWHQFSVVTSPIAGHDDFIQAVRERVSAMQDRFKFTILNAVLVSHHRDLAALVDSEARVMLLYCTSQEAIDILSAAKDFHLTGENYVWVVTQSVIANPLEAPGQFPVGMLVRDPVKGAIANYTQAVSKKPEMKTSSSWSSSKPHRQHCDMSWEPVKLGMYSHCLTQ
;
A
#
# COMPACT_ATOMS: atom_id res chain seq x y z
N MET A 1 -16.64 5.68 26.51
CA MET A 1 -15.28 5.10 26.71
C MET A 1 -14.81 4.47 25.42
N LEU A 2 -13.50 4.50 25.13
CA LEU A 2 -12.91 3.95 23.90
C LEU A 2 -12.20 2.63 24.20
N GLY A 3 -12.53 1.56 23.48
CA GLY A 3 -11.80 0.29 23.55
C GLY A 3 -10.60 0.31 22.60
N ARG A 4 -9.45 -0.23 23.03
CA ARG A 4 -8.23 -0.35 22.20
C ARG A 4 -7.77 -1.79 22.16
N PHE A 5 -7.51 -2.31 20.97
CA PHE A 5 -6.82 -3.58 20.76
C PHE A 5 -5.32 -3.38 20.53
N THR A 6 -4.51 -4.30 21.04
CA THR A 6 -3.08 -4.43 20.68
C THR A 6 -2.88 -5.55 19.64
N TYR A 7 -1.79 -5.52 18.87
CA TYR A 7 -1.54 -6.52 17.82
C TYR A 7 -1.62 -7.97 18.33
N LYS A 8 -1.02 -8.24 19.50
CA LYS A 8 -0.89 -9.61 20.00
C LYS A 8 -2.25 -10.28 20.25
N GLU A 9 -3.26 -9.50 20.63
CA GLU A 9 -4.63 -9.99 20.85
C GLU A 9 -5.35 -10.34 19.56
N PHE A 10 -4.89 -9.81 18.42
CA PHE A 10 -5.50 -9.97 17.11
C PHE A 10 -4.96 -11.15 16.30
N LEU A 11 -3.87 -11.77 16.77
CA LEU A 11 -3.31 -12.96 16.15
C LEU A 11 -4.20 -14.19 16.37
N PHE A 12 -5.06 -14.19 17.39
CA PHE A 12 -5.90 -15.32 17.75
C PHE A 12 -7.37 -14.92 17.88
N VAL A 13 -8.25 -15.59 17.13
CA VAL A 13 -9.71 -15.41 17.15
C VAL A 13 -10.29 -15.52 18.57
N SER A 14 -9.76 -16.44 19.38
CA SER A 14 -10.18 -16.63 20.78
C SER A 14 -9.83 -15.44 21.67
N ALA A 15 -8.71 -14.76 21.43
CA ALA A 15 -8.30 -13.57 22.17
C ALA A 15 -9.18 -12.36 21.81
N ILE A 16 -9.57 -12.22 20.54
CA ILE A 16 -10.54 -11.20 20.07
C ILE A 16 -11.87 -11.36 20.81
N LEU A 17 -12.43 -12.58 20.82
CA LEU A 17 -13.70 -12.87 21.48
C LEU A 17 -13.63 -12.61 22.99
N LYS A 18 -12.56 -13.06 23.65
CA LYS A 18 -12.35 -12.85 25.09
C LYS A 18 -12.30 -11.36 25.44
N SER A 19 -11.60 -10.55 24.65
CA SER A 19 -11.46 -9.11 24.88
C SER A 19 -12.80 -8.39 24.68
N LEU A 20 -13.53 -8.71 23.60
CA LEU A 20 -14.88 -8.18 23.39
C LEU A 20 -15.80 -8.51 24.57
N CYS A 21 -15.87 -9.78 24.98
CA CYS A 21 -16.79 -10.22 26.03
C CYS A 21 -16.42 -9.73 27.43
N LYS A 22 -15.13 -9.77 27.80
CA LYS A 22 -14.71 -9.49 29.20
C LYS A 22 -14.26 -8.06 29.43
N GLU A 23 -13.78 -7.37 28.41
CA GLU A 23 -13.17 -6.05 28.57
C GLU A 23 -14.01 -4.94 27.95
N PHE A 24 -14.69 -5.19 26.82
CA PHE A 24 -15.44 -4.12 26.15
C PHE A 24 -16.91 -4.08 26.56
N LEU A 25 -17.57 -5.25 26.63
CA LEU A 25 -18.97 -5.32 27.07
C LEU A 25 -19.16 -5.02 28.56
N SER A 26 -18.17 -5.33 29.40
CA SER A 26 -18.22 -5.08 30.84
C SER A 26 -18.15 -3.60 31.22
N VAL A 27 -17.61 -2.76 30.34
CA VAL A 27 -17.44 -1.31 30.58
C VAL A 27 -18.29 -0.45 29.65
N ASN A 28 -19.24 -1.04 28.90
CA ASN A 28 -20.12 -0.34 27.95
C ASN A 28 -19.33 0.56 26.96
N VAL A 29 -18.39 -0.04 26.23
CA VAL A 29 -17.63 0.67 25.19
C VAL A 29 -18.58 1.24 24.13
N SER A 30 -18.41 2.53 23.82
CA SER A 30 -19.26 3.26 22.87
C SER A 30 -18.72 3.21 21.44
N ALA A 31 -17.42 2.98 21.28
CA ALA A 31 -16.74 2.81 20.00
C ALA A 31 -15.38 2.11 20.19
N ILE A 32 -14.95 1.37 19.18
CA ILE A 32 -13.65 0.68 19.18
C ILE A 32 -12.72 1.35 18.17
N LEU A 33 -11.51 1.67 18.61
CA LEU A 33 -10.46 2.17 17.75
C LEU A 33 -9.50 1.03 17.40
N TYR A 34 -9.49 0.65 16.13
CA TYR A 34 -8.67 -0.42 15.60
C TYR A 34 -7.51 0.16 14.78
N LEU A 35 -6.28 0.08 15.33
CA LEU A 35 -5.08 0.64 14.70
C LEU A 35 -4.03 -0.45 14.48
N MET A 36 -3.68 -0.67 13.21
CA MET A 36 -2.63 -1.61 12.81
C MET A 36 -1.37 -0.82 12.42
N ASN A 37 -0.33 -0.88 13.25
CA ASN A 37 0.93 -0.15 13.01
C ASN A 37 2.02 -0.97 12.30
N TYR A 38 1.68 -2.13 11.75
CA TYR A 38 2.64 -3.02 11.09
C TYR A 38 2.05 -3.48 9.77
N GLU A 39 2.80 -3.26 8.69
CA GLU A 39 2.50 -3.74 7.33
C GLU A 39 2.86 -5.23 7.20
N LYS A 40 2.44 -6.05 8.17
CA LYS A 40 2.36 -7.50 7.94
C LYS A 40 1.03 -7.79 7.27
N TYR A 41 0.94 -7.37 6.02
CA TYR A 41 -0.04 -7.90 5.08
C TYR A 41 0.11 -9.43 5.08
N GLY A 42 -0.98 -10.16 5.31
CA GLY A 42 -0.94 -11.61 5.53
C GLY A 42 -2.05 -12.11 6.44
N ARG A 43 -1.87 -13.29 7.05
CA ARG A 43 -2.89 -14.08 7.80
C ARG A 43 -3.76 -13.32 8.83
N SER A 44 -3.41 -12.11 9.25
CA SER A 44 -4.25 -11.26 10.11
C SER A 44 -5.49 -10.67 9.40
N THR A 45 -5.58 -10.69 8.06
CA THR A 45 -6.77 -10.18 7.34
C THR A 45 -8.04 -10.94 7.75
N ALA A 46 -7.94 -12.26 7.94
CA ALA A 46 -9.07 -13.09 8.39
C ALA A 46 -9.51 -12.77 9.83
N SER A 47 -8.55 -12.58 10.75
CA SER A 47 -8.85 -12.16 12.12
C SER A 47 -9.49 -10.78 12.16
N ALA A 48 -9.05 -9.86 11.29
CA ALA A 48 -9.63 -8.53 11.19
C ALA A 48 -11.07 -8.55 10.65
N GLN A 49 -11.33 -9.34 9.60
CA GLN A 49 -12.68 -9.56 9.11
C GLN A 49 -13.59 -10.13 10.22
N TYR A 50 -13.11 -11.14 10.95
CA TYR A 50 -13.85 -11.74 12.06
C TYR A 50 -14.20 -10.72 13.14
N PHE A 51 -13.21 -9.94 13.60
CA PHE A 51 -13.43 -8.88 14.59
C PHE A 51 -14.46 -7.85 14.10
N LEU A 52 -14.32 -7.37 12.86
CA LEU A 52 -15.19 -6.32 12.32
C LEU A 52 -16.63 -6.83 12.17
N GLN A 53 -16.81 -8.08 11.76
CA GLN A 53 -18.12 -8.73 11.71
C GLN A 53 -18.75 -8.85 13.10
N LEU A 54 -17.98 -9.27 14.12
CA LEU A 54 -18.48 -9.35 15.50
C LEU A 54 -18.83 -7.98 16.08
N ALA A 55 -17.99 -6.97 15.88
CA ALA A 55 -18.27 -5.61 16.35
C ALA A 55 -19.53 -5.04 15.69
N GLY A 56 -19.71 -5.31 14.39
CA GLY A 56 -20.94 -4.98 13.66
C GLY A 56 -22.17 -5.70 14.24
N TYR A 57 -22.05 -6.99 14.57
CA TYR A 57 -23.13 -7.76 15.21
C TYR A 57 -23.50 -7.21 16.60
N LEU A 58 -22.50 -6.79 17.38
CA LEU A 58 -22.70 -6.18 18.69
C LEU A 58 -23.20 -4.73 18.62
N GLY A 59 -23.33 -4.15 17.42
CA GLY A 59 -23.73 -2.76 17.23
C GLY A 59 -22.69 -1.74 17.74
N ILE A 60 -21.44 -2.16 17.92
CA ILE A 60 -20.37 -1.30 18.41
C ILE A 60 -19.64 -0.69 17.21
N PRO A 61 -19.65 0.64 17.04
CA PRO A 61 -18.99 1.27 15.91
C PRO A 61 -17.48 1.10 15.99
N VAL A 62 -16.87 0.85 14.84
CA VAL A 62 -15.43 0.67 14.70
C VAL A 62 -14.84 1.73 13.79
N ILE A 63 -13.85 2.45 14.31
CA ILE A 63 -13.00 3.34 13.52
C ILE A 63 -11.68 2.62 13.31
N ALA A 64 -11.34 2.33 12.05
CA ALA A 64 -10.25 1.46 11.69
C ALA A 64 -9.20 2.19 10.83
N TRP A 65 -7.94 2.07 11.25
CA TRP A 65 -6.78 2.32 10.41
C TRP A 65 -6.08 0.99 10.17
N ASN A 66 -6.36 0.38 9.02
CA ASN A 66 -5.70 -0.82 8.56
C ASN A 66 -5.04 -0.55 7.22
N ALA A 67 -3.74 -0.82 7.10
CA ALA A 67 -3.02 -0.67 5.84
C ALA A 67 -3.43 -1.76 4.82
N ASP A 68 -3.93 -2.89 5.31
CA ASP A 68 -4.55 -4.00 4.56
C ASP A 68 -6.08 -3.84 4.54
N ASN A 69 -6.61 -3.14 3.53
CA ASN A 69 -8.05 -2.97 3.31
C ASN A 69 -8.68 -4.07 2.44
N SER A 70 -7.84 -4.91 1.86
CA SER A 70 -8.17 -5.80 0.75
C SER A 70 -9.33 -6.75 1.07
N GLY A 71 -9.40 -7.26 2.31
CA GLY A 71 -10.49 -8.10 2.79
C GLY A 71 -11.67 -7.36 3.41
N LEU A 72 -11.58 -6.07 3.65
CA LEU A 72 -12.57 -5.33 4.43
C LEU A 72 -13.65 -4.67 3.56
N GLU A 73 -13.27 -4.16 2.39
CA GLU A 73 -14.13 -3.25 1.61
C GLU A 73 -15.41 -3.91 1.08
N ARG A 74 -15.35 -5.18 0.68
CA ARG A 74 -16.53 -5.89 0.16
C ARG A 74 -17.55 -6.30 1.22
N ARG A 75 -17.18 -6.37 2.51
CA ARG A 75 -18.10 -6.79 3.59
C ARG A 75 -18.50 -5.66 4.53
N ALA A 76 -17.68 -4.62 4.67
CA ALA A 76 -18.03 -3.43 5.43
C ALA A 76 -19.26 -2.71 4.84
N SER A 77 -19.53 -2.88 3.54
CA SER A 77 -20.72 -2.37 2.85
C SER A 77 -22.05 -2.85 3.45
N GLN A 78 -22.05 -3.93 4.25
CA GLN A 78 -23.25 -4.44 4.91
C GLN A 78 -23.47 -3.90 6.33
N SER A 79 -22.52 -3.16 6.92
CA SER A 79 -22.67 -2.58 8.26
C SER A 79 -22.28 -1.10 8.27
N SER A 80 -23.27 -0.22 8.50
CA SER A 80 -23.10 1.25 8.53
C SER A 80 -22.26 1.79 9.69
N LEU A 81 -21.76 0.92 10.58
CA LEU A 81 -21.03 1.29 11.80
C LEU A 81 -19.51 1.10 11.69
N GLN A 82 -18.98 0.90 10.49
CA GLN A 82 -17.55 0.75 10.24
C GLN A 82 -17.02 1.91 9.41
N LEU A 83 -16.01 2.63 9.94
CA LEU A 83 -15.33 3.72 9.25
C LEU A 83 -13.86 3.36 9.03
N GLN A 84 -13.46 3.22 7.75
CA GLN A 84 -12.08 2.98 7.36
C GLN A 84 -11.38 4.29 7.01
N LEU A 85 -10.26 4.56 7.68
CA LEU A 85 -9.45 5.77 7.48
C LEU A 85 -8.37 5.59 6.40
N ALA A 86 -8.04 4.34 6.07
CA ALA A 86 -7.07 4.02 5.02
C ALA A 86 -7.74 4.04 3.63
N PRO A 87 -7.00 4.40 2.56
CA PRO A 87 -7.57 4.53 1.22
C PRO A 87 -8.06 3.18 0.66
N SER A 88 -9.20 3.22 -0.04
CA SER A 88 -9.78 2.06 -0.71
C SER A 88 -8.91 1.55 -1.86
N LEU A 89 -9.13 0.30 -2.30
CA LEU A 89 -8.46 -0.22 -3.49
C LEU A 89 -8.81 0.62 -4.73
N GLU A 90 -10.06 1.07 -4.85
CA GLU A 90 -10.51 1.97 -5.92
C GLU A 90 -9.74 3.30 -5.95
N HIS A 91 -9.50 3.91 -4.78
CA HIS A 91 -8.70 5.13 -4.70
C HIS A 91 -7.23 4.87 -5.07
N GLN A 92 -6.69 3.70 -4.71
CA GLN A 92 -5.32 3.31 -5.08
C GLN A 92 -5.19 3.08 -6.58
N THR A 93 -6.10 2.34 -7.21
CA THR A 93 -6.08 2.08 -8.66
C THR A 93 -6.32 3.37 -9.46
N ALA A 94 -7.23 4.23 -9.01
CA ALA A 94 -7.43 5.54 -9.62
C ALA A 94 -6.15 6.41 -9.57
N ALA A 95 -5.43 6.40 -8.44
CA ALA A 95 -4.17 7.12 -8.32
C ALA A 95 -3.10 6.54 -9.26
N MET A 96 -2.92 5.21 -9.29
CA MET A 96 -1.97 4.56 -10.20
C MET A 96 -2.29 4.89 -11.66
N LEU A 97 -3.54 4.77 -12.08
CA LEU A 97 -3.96 5.06 -13.46
C LEU A 97 -3.85 6.55 -13.81
N SER A 98 -4.00 7.47 -12.85
CA SER A 98 -3.79 8.91 -13.09
C SER A 98 -2.33 9.24 -13.44
N ILE A 99 -1.37 8.47 -12.91
CA ILE A 99 0.05 8.60 -13.25
C ILE A 99 0.25 8.17 -14.71
N LEU A 100 -0.30 7.01 -15.07
CA LEU A 100 -0.21 6.49 -16.44
C LEU A 100 -0.87 7.45 -17.45
N GLU A 101 -2.03 8.01 -17.11
CA GLU A 101 -2.72 9.02 -17.94
C GLU A 101 -1.87 10.29 -18.11
N ARG A 102 -1.20 10.76 -17.04
CA ARG A 102 -0.33 11.95 -17.07
C ARG A 102 0.87 11.76 -18.00
N TYR A 103 1.50 10.59 -17.98
CA TYR A 103 2.63 10.25 -18.83
C TYR A 103 2.23 9.63 -20.18
N LYS A 104 0.93 9.57 -20.48
CA LYS A 104 0.39 9.01 -21.73
C LYS A 104 0.79 7.54 -21.95
N TRP A 105 0.91 6.76 -20.87
CA TRP A 105 1.13 5.32 -20.94
C TRP A 105 -0.20 4.59 -21.14
N HIS A 106 -0.45 4.17 -22.37
CA HIS A 106 -1.70 3.51 -22.77
C HIS A 106 -1.71 2.00 -22.51
N GLN A 107 -0.54 1.36 -22.43
CA GLN A 107 -0.39 -0.08 -22.31
C GLN A 107 0.38 -0.42 -21.03
N PHE A 108 -0.13 -1.36 -20.25
CA PHE A 108 0.51 -1.80 -19.02
C PHE A 108 0.10 -3.24 -18.68
N SER A 109 0.88 -3.88 -17.82
CA SER A 109 0.54 -5.18 -17.22
C SER A 109 0.27 -5.03 -15.73
N VAL A 110 -0.59 -5.89 -15.21
CA VAL A 110 -0.89 -5.99 -13.78
C VAL A 110 -0.16 -7.21 -13.23
N VAL A 111 0.56 -7.04 -12.13
CA VAL A 111 1.33 -8.08 -11.46
C VAL A 111 0.88 -8.14 -10.00
N THR A 112 0.48 -9.30 -9.54
CA THR A 112 0.06 -9.49 -8.15
C THR A 112 0.75 -10.69 -7.53
N SER A 113 0.94 -10.66 -6.22
CA SER A 113 1.26 -11.86 -5.42
C SER A 113 -0.03 -12.53 -4.93
N PRO A 114 0.02 -13.72 -4.31
CA PRO A 114 -1.14 -14.32 -3.62
C PRO A 114 -1.50 -13.60 -2.29
N ILE A 115 -1.24 -12.29 -2.18
CA ILE A 115 -1.69 -11.42 -1.09
C ILE A 115 -3.22 -11.33 -1.06
N ALA A 116 -3.79 -11.18 0.13
CA ALA A 116 -5.22 -10.93 0.28
C ALA A 116 -5.71 -9.77 -0.62
N GLY A 117 -6.88 -9.97 -1.23
CA GLY A 117 -7.55 -9.06 -2.17
C GLY A 117 -6.77 -8.71 -3.44
N HIS A 118 -5.85 -9.57 -3.88
CA HIS A 118 -5.26 -9.46 -5.23
C HIS A 118 -6.32 -9.46 -6.34
N ASP A 119 -7.37 -10.30 -6.23
CA ASP A 119 -8.46 -10.34 -7.20
C ASP A 119 -9.27 -9.04 -7.21
N ASP A 120 -9.51 -8.48 -6.03
CA ASP A 120 -10.22 -7.20 -5.89
C ASP A 120 -9.43 -6.05 -6.49
N PHE A 121 -8.10 -6.07 -6.33
CA PHE A 121 -7.23 -5.11 -6.97
C PHE A 121 -7.30 -5.22 -8.51
N ILE A 122 -7.20 -6.43 -9.06
CA ILE A 122 -7.30 -6.65 -10.52
C ILE A 122 -8.68 -6.17 -11.03
N GLN A 123 -9.74 -6.48 -10.30
CA GLN A 123 -11.09 -6.06 -10.63
C GLN A 123 -11.23 -4.53 -10.59
N ALA A 124 -10.76 -3.88 -9.53
CA ALA A 124 -10.78 -2.42 -9.40
C ALA A 124 -9.98 -1.72 -10.51
N VAL A 125 -8.86 -2.31 -10.98
CA VAL A 125 -8.13 -1.80 -12.15
C VAL A 125 -8.99 -1.92 -13.42
N ARG A 126 -9.63 -3.07 -13.66
CA ARG A 126 -10.48 -3.31 -14.85
C ARG A 126 -11.67 -2.36 -14.88
N GLU A 127 -12.37 -2.21 -13.77
CA GLU A 127 -13.51 -1.30 -13.64
C GLU A 127 -13.09 0.15 -13.90
N ARG A 128 -11.94 0.56 -13.32
CA ARG A 128 -11.43 1.91 -13.51
C ARG A 128 -10.99 2.16 -14.96
N VAL A 129 -10.35 1.19 -15.60
CA VAL A 129 -10.02 1.24 -17.02
C VAL A 129 -11.30 1.39 -17.86
N SER A 130 -12.34 0.59 -17.58
CA SER A 130 -13.63 0.69 -18.27
C SER A 130 -14.27 2.07 -18.11
N ALA A 131 -14.26 2.62 -16.89
CA ALA A 131 -14.83 3.92 -16.58
C ALA A 131 -14.05 5.10 -17.23
N MET A 132 -12.80 4.87 -17.64
CA MET A 132 -11.97 5.88 -18.30
C MET A 132 -11.95 5.77 -19.82
N GLN A 133 -12.52 4.72 -20.42
CA GLN A 133 -12.38 4.43 -21.86
C GLN A 133 -12.76 5.60 -22.78
N ASP A 134 -13.78 6.38 -22.43
CA ASP A 134 -14.25 7.51 -23.23
C ASP A 134 -13.27 8.69 -23.27
N ARG A 135 -12.40 8.81 -22.26
CA ARG A 135 -11.45 9.93 -22.12
C ARG A 135 -10.01 9.52 -22.40
N PHE A 136 -9.61 8.34 -21.94
CA PHE A 136 -8.26 7.83 -22.08
C PHE A 136 -8.30 6.29 -22.19
N LYS A 137 -7.91 5.78 -23.36
CA LYS A 137 -7.95 4.35 -23.64
C LYS A 137 -6.72 3.65 -23.07
N PHE A 138 -6.94 2.82 -22.06
CA PHE A 138 -5.95 1.89 -21.53
C PHE A 138 -6.11 0.50 -22.16
N THR A 139 -5.00 -0.23 -22.26
CA THR A 139 -4.93 -1.62 -22.67
C THR A 139 -4.14 -2.40 -21.63
N ILE A 140 -4.79 -3.36 -20.98
CA ILE A 140 -4.13 -4.29 -20.07
C ILE A 140 -3.54 -5.41 -20.92
N LEU A 141 -2.21 -5.52 -20.98
CA LEU A 141 -1.52 -6.51 -21.79
C LEU A 141 -1.54 -7.89 -21.13
N ASN A 142 -1.21 -7.95 -19.84
CA ASN A 142 -1.29 -9.15 -19.03
C ASN A 142 -1.74 -8.85 -17.60
N ALA A 143 -2.32 -9.86 -16.95
CA ALA A 143 -2.59 -9.87 -15.52
C ALA A 143 -1.99 -11.15 -14.93
N VAL A 144 -0.87 -11.04 -14.23
CA VAL A 144 -0.06 -12.17 -13.77
C VAL A 144 -0.12 -12.29 -12.25
N LEU A 145 -0.53 -13.46 -11.77
CA LEU A 145 -0.39 -13.86 -10.38
C LEU A 145 0.95 -14.58 -10.20
N VAL A 146 1.90 -13.95 -9.51
CA VAL A 146 3.25 -14.46 -9.28
C VAL A 146 3.26 -15.28 -7.99
N SER A 147 3.23 -16.60 -8.14
CA SER A 147 3.47 -17.55 -7.05
C SER A 147 4.86 -18.19 -7.16
N HIS A 148 5.41 -18.26 -8.37
CA HIS A 148 6.73 -18.79 -8.67
C HIS A 148 7.48 -17.86 -9.62
N HIS A 149 8.82 -17.93 -9.59
CA HIS A 149 9.67 -17.08 -10.46
C HIS A 149 9.32 -17.20 -11.96
N ARG A 150 8.88 -18.38 -12.42
CA ARG A 150 8.57 -18.64 -13.83
C ARG A 150 7.32 -17.91 -14.32
N ASP A 151 6.43 -17.49 -13.42
CA ASP A 151 5.19 -16.81 -13.78
C ASP A 151 5.48 -15.45 -14.46
N LEU A 152 6.65 -14.85 -14.17
CA LEU A 152 7.12 -13.63 -14.81
C LEU A 152 7.50 -13.82 -16.29
N ALA A 153 7.68 -15.05 -16.78
CA ALA A 153 7.96 -15.31 -18.20
C ALA A 153 6.84 -14.75 -19.11
N ALA A 154 5.59 -14.79 -18.64
CA ALA A 154 4.46 -14.19 -19.36
C ALA A 154 4.61 -12.68 -19.57
N LEU A 155 5.37 -11.97 -18.72
CA LEU A 155 5.67 -10.55 -18.91
C LEU A 155 6.77 -10.33 -19.94
N VAL A 156 7.75 -11.24 -20.03
CA VAL A 156 8.83 -11.18 -21.02
C VAL A 156 8.29 -11.35 -22.43
N ASP A 157 7.33 -12.26 -22.60
CA ASP A 157 6.65 -12.49 -23.88
C ASP A 157 5.70 -11.35 -24.27
N SER A 158 5.45 -10.40 -23.36
CA SER A 158 4.56 -9.27 -23.57
C SER A 158 5.32 -7.99 -23.93
N GLU A 159 4.69 -7.10 -24.68
CA GLU A 159 5.24 -5.77 -24.99
C GLU A 159 5.16 -4.78 -23.80
N ALA A 160 4.82 -5.27 -22.61
CA ALA A 160 4.56 -4.41 -21.45
C ALA A 160 5.82 -3.75 -20.91
N ARG A 161 5.85 -2.42 -20.95
CA ARG A 161 6.92 -1.59 -20.36
C ARG A 161 6.56 -1.00 -19.00
N VAL A 162 5.28 -0.99 -18.66
CA VAL A 162 4.76 -0.48 -17.38
C VAL A 162 4.08 -1.62 -16.64
N MET A 163 4.49 -1.85 -15.39
CA MET A 163 3.95 -2.88 -14.51
C MET A 163 3.31 -2.24 -13.29
N LEU A 164 2.04 -2.57 -13.04
CA LEU A 164 1.35 -2.24 -11.79
C LEU A 164 1.51 -3.41 -10.81
N LEU A 165 2.19 -3.20 -9.68
CA LEU A 165 2.51 -4.26 -8.72
C LEU A 165 1.68 -4.14 -7.42
N TYR A 166 0.98 -5.22 -7.08
CA TYR A 166 0.25 -5.39 -5.82
C TYR A 166 0.76 -6.61 -5.05
N CYS A 167 1.55 -6.37 -4.01
CA CYS A 167 2.10 -7.40 -3.15
C CYS A 167 2.51 -6.86 -1.79
N THR A 168 2.90 -7.75 -0.88
CA THR A 168 3.54 -7.35 0.38
C THR A 168 4.98 -6.90 0.13
N SER A 169 5.54 -6.14 1.07
CA SER A 169 6.95 -5.75 1.01
C SER A 169 7.91 -6.94 0.93
N GLN A 170 7.59 -8.05 1.60
CA GLN A 170 8.42 -9.26 1.56
C GLN A 170 8.36 -9.95 0.19
N GLU A 171 7.16 -10.15 -0.35
CA GLU A 171 6.98 -10.77 -1.67
C GLU A 171 7.55 -9.88 -2.79
N ALA A 172 7.52 -8.56 -2.63
CA ALA A 172 8.09 -7.63 -3.58
C ALA A 172 9.60 -7.86 -3.76
N ILE A 173 10.33 -8.20 -2.69
CA ILE A 173 11.77 -8.49 -2.77
C ILE A 173 11.99 -9.70 -3.70
N ASP A 174 11.21 -10.76 -3.52
CA ASP A 174 11.32 -11.98 -4.31
C ASP A 174 10.90 -11.75 -5.77
N ILE A 175 9.77 -11.06 -5.99
CA ILE A 175 9.24 -10.73 -7.32
C ILE A 175 10.21 -9.83 -8.08
N LEU A 176 10.73 -8.76 -7.47
CA LEU A 176 11.63 -7.82 -8.12
C LEU A 176 13.03 -8.43 -8.33
N SER A 177 13.47 -9.32 -7.43
CA SER A 177 14.69 -10.11 -7.66
C SER A 177 14.53 -11.00 -8.89
N ALA A 178 13.41 -11.73 -9.02
CA ALA A 178 13.16 -12.56 -10.18
C ALA A 178 12.99 -11.70 -11.46
N ALA A 179 12.33 -10.54 -11.37
CA ALA A 179 12.21 -9.60 -12.48
C ALA A 179 13.58 -9.11 -12.98
N LYS A 180 14.56 -8.96 -12.08
CA LYS A 180 15.94 -8.61 -12.45
C LYS A 180 16.60 -9.71 -13.28
N ASP A 181 16.38 -10.97 -12.92
CA ASP A 181 16.90 -12.13 -13.67
C ASP A 181 16.27 -12.23 -15.06
N PHE A 182 15.01 -11.81 -15.21
CA PHE A 182 14.30 -11.71 -16.49
C PHE A 182 14.54 -10.36 -17.22
N HIS A 183 15.44 -9.51 -16.72
CA HIS A 183 15.75 -8.18 -17.28
C HIS A 183 14.55 -7.22 -17.37
N LEU A 184 13.52 -7.41 -16.55
CA LEU A 184 12.32 -6.58 -16.47
C LEU A 184 12.48 -5.37 -15.53
N THR A 185 13.67 -5.12 -15.00
CA THR A 185 13.98 -4.02 -14.06
C THR A 185 14.94 -2.98 -14.65
N GLY A 186 15.25 -3.08 -15.94
CA GLY A 186 16.14 -2.14 -16.64
C GLY A 186 15.48 -0.78 -16.90
N GLU A 187 16.25 0.14 -17.49
CA GLU A 187 15.83 1.54 -17.76
C GLU A 187 14.58 1.67 -18.64
N ASN A 188 14.25 0.62 -19.40
CA ASN A 188 13.10 0.60 -20.29
C ASN A 188 11.81 0.10 -19.62
N TYR A 189 11.84 -0.18 -18.32
CA TYR A 189 10.71 -0.71 -17.57
C TYR A 189 10.38 0.18 -16.37
N VAL A 190 9.09 0.41 -16.15
CA VAL A 190 8.59 1.21 -15.03
C VAL A 190 7.70 0.34 -14.15
N TRP A 191 8.08 0.23 -12.88
CA TRP A 191 7.28 -0.44 -11.86
C TRP A 191 6.54 0.61 -11.03
N VAL A 192 5.21 0.58 -11.10
CA VAL A 192 4.33 1.39 -10.26
C VAL A 192 3.75 0.47 -9.21
N VAL A 193 4.06 0.72 -7.94
CA VAL A 193 3.67 -0.20 -6.86
C VAL A 193 2.69 0.46 -5.90
N THR A 194 1.93 -0.38 -5.21
CA THR A 194 1.04 0.04 -4.13
C THR A 194 1.79 0.28 -2.82
N GLN A 195 1.15 0.98 -1.88
CA GLN A 195 1.77 1.32 -0.60
C GLN A 195 2.21 0.08 0.20
N SER A 196 1.57 -1.07 -0.02
CA SER A 196 1.87 -2.32 0.69
C SER A 196 3.27 -2.88 0.44
N VAL A 197 3.93 -2.40 -0.61
CA VAL A 197 5.28 -2.81 -1.02
C VAL A 197 6.38 -2.09 -0.22
N ILE A 198 6.11 -0.89 0.32
CA ILE A 198 7.06 -0.15 1.14
C ILE A 198 6.81 -0.43 2.62
N ALA A 199 7.69 -1.18 3.27
CA ALA A 199 7.70 -1.33 4.73
C ALA A 199 8.38 -0.14 5.45
N ASN A 200 9.46 0.38 4.88
CA ASN A 200 10.20 1.53 5.41
C ASN A 200 10.66 2.45 4.26
N PRO A 201 10.13 3.68 4.15
CA PRO A 201 10.55 4.64 3.12
C PRO A 201 12.04 5.00 3.18
N LEU A 202 12.68 4.83 4.35
CA LEU A 202 14.07 5.21 4.61
C LEU A 202 15.08 4.12 4.21
N GLU A 203 14.64 2.88 4.00
CA GLU A 203 15.49 1.74 3.64
C GLU A 203 14.85 0.97 2.48
N ALA A 204 15.21 1.35 1.25
CA ALA A 204 14.86 0.59 0.06
C ALA A 204 15.75 -0.67 -0.03
N PRO A 205 15.19 -1.88 -0.19
CA PRO A 205 15.98 -3.07 -0.51
C PRO A 205 16.74 -2.87 -1.82
N GLY A 206 17.98 -3.37 -1.91
CA GLY A 206 18.83 -3.22 -3.10
C GLY A 206 18.29 -3.91 -4.36
N GLN A 207 17.25 -4.75 -4.22
CA GLN A 207 16.54 -5.41 -5.32
C GLN A 207 15.54 -4.48 -6.02
N PHE A 208 15.21 -3.33 -5.44
CA PHE A 208 14.20 -2.44 -6.00
C PHE A 208 14.80 -1.64 -7.18
N PRO A 209 14.13 -1.61 -8.35
CA PRO A 209 14.64 -0.89 -9.51
C PRO A 209 14.72 0.61 -9.26
N VAL A 210 15.74 1.24 -9.83
CA VAL A 210 15.82 2.71 -9.90
C VAL A 210 14.67 3.22 -10.75
N GLY A 211 13.96 4.25 -10.28
CA GLY A 211 12.79 4.80 -10.97
C GLY A 211 11.47 4.11 -10.65
N MET A 212 11.44 3.19 -9.67
CA MET A 212 10.19 2.65 -9.12
C MET A 212 9.33 3.79 -8.55
N LEU A 213 8.07 3.85 -8.99
CA LEU A 213 7.10 4.86 -8.57
C LEU A 213 6.20 4.30 -7.48
N VAL A 214 6.13 5.02 -6.37
CA VAL A 214 5.24 4.63 -5.27
C VAL A 214 4.47 5.83 -4.75
N ARG A 215 3.24 5.60 -4.32
CA ARG A 215 2.51 6.60 -3.55
C ARG A 215 3.21 6.78 -2.21
N ASP A 216 3.54 8.02 -1.85
CA ASP A 216 4.14 8.34 -0.55
C ASP A 216 3.20 7.84 0.57
N PRO A 217 3.64 6.91 1.43
CA PRO A 217 2.79 6.41 2.49
C PRO A 217 2.46 7.56 3.45
N VAL A 218 1.17 7.76 3.72
CA VAL A 218 0.66 8.72 4.71
C VAL A 218 1.29 8.51 6.11
N LYS A 219 1.91 7.34 6.34
CA LYS A 219 2.76 7.08 7.51
C LYS A 219 3.87 8.10 7.70
N GLY A 220 4.53 8.58 6.63
CA GLY A 220 5.55 9.61 6.72
C GLY A 220 4.98 10.91 7.28
N ALA A 221 3.75 11.27 6.89
CA ALA A 221 3.05 12.42 7.45
C ALA A 221 2.68 12.18 8.92
N ILE A 222 1.95 11.11 9.26
CA ILE A 222 1.43 10.93 10.64
C ILE A 222 2.56 10.70 11.67
N ALA A 223 3.61 9.95 11.31
CA ALA A 223 4.76 9.72 12.17
C ALA A 223 5.65 10.97 12.33
N ASN A 224 5.85 11.76 11.26
CA ASN A 224 6.54 13.04 11.39
C ASN A 224 5.69 14.09 12.10
N TYR A 225 4.36 14.10 11.96
CA TYR A 225 3.50 15.02 12.70
C TYR A 225 3.57 14.77 14.22
N THR A 226 3.67 13.51 14.65
CA THR A 226 3.87 13.19 16.07
C THR A 226 5.25 13.62 16.59
N GLN A 227 6.29 13.62 15.74
CA GLN A 227 7.63 14.11 16.09
C GLN A 227 7.78 15.64 15.97
N ALA A 228 7.11 16.27 15.00
CA ALA A 228 7.18 17.70 14.68
C ALA A 228 6.42 18.59 15.66
N VAL A 229 5.35 18.07 16.30
CA VAL A 229 4.69 18.77 17.42
C VAL A 229 5.64 18.99 18.61
N SER A 230 6.77 18.27 18.66
CA SER A 230 7.80 18.45 19.69
C SER A 230 8.90 19.47 19.36
N LYS A 231 9.04 19.97 18.12
CA LYS A 231 10.14 20.88 17.76
C LYS A 231 9.70 22.01 16.82
N LYS A 232 9.90 23.25 17.27
CA LYS A 232 9.64 24.48 16.52
C LYS A 232 10.54 24.53 15.26
N PRO A 233 10.01 24.71 14.04
CA PRO A 233 10.83 24.71 12.83
C PRO A 233 11.48 26.07 12.57
N GLU A 234 12.80 26.08 12.36
CA GLU A 234 13.57 27.19 11.79
C GLU A 234 13.73 27.00 10.26
N MET A 235 13.53 28.07 9.48
CA MET A 235 13.68 28.07 8.02
C MET A 235 15.15 28.31 7.62
N LYS A 236 15.65 27.54 6.65
CA LYS A 236 16.98 27.75 6.01
C LYS A 236 16.84 28.21 4.56
N THR A 237 17.77 29.06 4.12
CA THR A 237 17.82 29.72 2.82
C THR A 237 18.52 28.92 1.72
N SER A 238 18.23 29.31 0.48
CA SER A 238 18.50 28.63 -0.82
C SER A 238 19.97 28.31 -1.14
N SER A 239 20.96 28.90 -0.48
CA SER A 239 22.38 28.63 -0.73
C SER A 239 22.89 27.31 -0.11
N SER A 240 22.05 26.55 0.59
CA SER A 240 22.38 25.25 1.18
C SER A 240 22.25 24.06 0.22
N TRP A 241 21.75 24.29 -1.00
CA TRP A 241 21.50 23.24 -2.01
C TRP A 241 22.75 22.81 -2.79
N SER A 242 23.86 23.54 -2.70
CA SER A 242 25.15 23.15 -3.27
C SER A 242 26.18 22.92 -2.17
N SER A 243 26.17 21.73 -1.56
CA SER A 243 27.36 21.26 -0.85
C SER A 243 27.60 19.78 -1.10
N SER A 244 28.76 19.51 -1.71
CA SER A 244 29.41 18.22 -1.72
C SER A 244 29.75 17.83 -0.27
N LYS A 245 28.92 16.99 0.35
CA LYS A 245 29.26 16.38 1.63
C LYS A 245 28.92 14.89 1.66
N PRO A 246 29.85 14.05 2.17
CA PRO A 246 29.64 12.62 2.29
C PRO A 246 28.96 12.32 3.63
N HIS A 247 27.68 11.94 3.57
CA HIS A 247 27.03 10.89 4.38
C HIS A 247 25.51 11.02 4.33
N ARG A 248 24.87 9.84 4.28
CA ARG A 248 23.43 9.54 4.27
C ARG A 248 22.56 10.70 4.78
N GLN A 249 21.88 11.42 3.88
CA GLN A 249 20.54 11.94 4.16
C GLN A 249 19.77 12.38 2.91
N HIS A 250 18.59 11.76 2.77
CA HIS A 250 17.31 12.22 2.24
C HIS A 250 17.28 13.25 1.09
N CYS A 251 16.93 12.79 -0.11
CA CYS A 251 16.37 13.65 -1.16
C CYS A 251 14.87 13.87 -0.88
N ASP A 252 14.42 15.12 -0.80
CA ASP A 252 12.99 15.43 -0.79
C ASP A 252 12.43 15.21 -2.20
N MET A 253 11.39 14.39 -2.31
CA MET A 253 10.78 13.98 -3.58
C MET A 253 9.26 14.19 -3.58
N SER A 254 8.75 15.05 -2.69
CA SER A 254 7.33 15.33 -2.64
C SER A 254 6.86 16.19 -3.82
N TRP A 255 5.85 15.73 -4.56
CA TRP A 255 5.16 16.48 -5.64
C TRP A 255 3.65 16.53 -5.36
N GLU A 256 3.03 17.71 -5.42
CA GLU A 256 1.59 17.92 -5.19
C GLU A 256 0.71 17.39 -6.36
N PRO A 257 -0.63 17.27 -6.23
CA PRO A 257 -1.44 17.11 -5.01
C PRO A 257 -1.55 15.64 -4.57
N VAL A 258 -0.86 14.72 -5.26
CA VAL A 258 -0.68 13.32 -4.90
C VAL A 258 0.81 13.12 -4.61
N LYS A 259 1.19 13.09 -3.33
CA LYS A 259 2.59 12.85 -2.95
C LYS A 259 3.05 11.49 -3.49
N LEU A 260 3.94 11.54 -4.47
CA LEU A 260 4.59 10.41 -5.12
C LEU A 260 6.04 10.36 -4.65
N GLY A 261 6.49 9.24 -4.09
CA GLY A 261 7.91 8.98 -3.82
C GLY A 261 8.53 8.25 -5.01
N MET A 262 9.68 8.74 -5.50
CA MET A 262 10.52 8.00 -6.46
C MET A 262 11.66 7.33 -5.72
N TYR A 263 11.94 6.04 -5.91
CA TYR A 263 13.18 5.49 -5.34
C TYR A 263 14.37 5.82 -6.25
N SER A 264 15.36 6.55 -5.71
CA SER A 264 16.67 6.75 -6.34
C SER A 264 17.75 6.09 -5.49
N HIS A 265 18.52 5.19 -6.09
CA HIS A 265 19.74 4.67 -5.47
C HIS A 265 20.83 5.71 -5.71
N CYS A 266 21.32 6.36 -4.65
CA CYS A 266 22.50 7.21 -4.77
C CYS A 266 23.69 6.26 -5.04
N LEU A 267 24.08 6.12 -6.30
CA LEU A 267 25.28 5.40 -6.67
C LEU A 267 26.47 6.13 -6.03
N THR A 268 27.14 5.46 -5.11
CA THR A 268 28.47 5.87 -4.66
C THR A 268 29.44 5.39 -5.72
N GLN A 269 30.04 6.32 -6.46
CA GLN A 269 31.36 6.11 -7.06
C GLN A 269 32.41 6.26 -5.96
#